data_AF-A0A3M8VUJ1-F1
#
_entry.id   AF-A0A3M8VUJ1-F1
#
_cell.length_a   1.000
_cell.length_b   1.000
_cell.length_c   1.000
_cell.angle_alpha   90.00
_cell.angle_beta   90.00
_cell.angle_gamma   90.00
#
_symmetry.space_group_name_H-M   'P 1'
#
loop_
_entity.id
_entity.type
_entity.pdbx_description
1 polymer ?
#
loop_
_entity_poly.entity_id
_entity_poly.type
_entity_poly.pdbx_seq_one_letter_code
_entity_poly.pdbx_strand_id
1 'polypeptide(L)'
;MQGGRRHCVQFAVLPWGALDARAWGSADRFAPAELASVLGDYATRVITPRGTTAVTGLELMTALRPPTRAVKDEATGTWGSGPQPGSLSAPVDPAPPEAPDEHPVVAQLYPRGHRRTPAEMLDEEAYDWIRDPELLTDAECAHTHAVGIDVNMAFAAAANRLTVGLGAPEHRTAPAFDKALPGSWLVDLSHIDLDPRLPNPFTPHGNRPEGPAWYATPTVAYAVELGYDVRPVEAWLRPETGPYLDAWYTRLRDAYMATMERLGVVAGMSPPDFLAAMERHKQVDPGQAAVLSAIKATVKGGIGKLRERPQGARYRPGERWPALERPTWRPDIRAAVISTARVNMHRKMRKLADTGLFPVAVLSDCVVYLSDGPSPLDFLPHTPDGKPLPGGFRLGVSPGMVKHEGTQEFLWAAQLLDAGHNPARHIKGTDAALDGE
;
A
#
# COMPACT_ATOMS: atom_id res chain seq x y z
N MET A 1 -45.40 -20.90 2.57
CA MET A 1 -44.09 -21.08 3.25
C MET A 1 -43.65 -22.53 3.05
N GLN A 2 -42.66 -22.77 2.20
CA GLN A 2 -41.93 -24.05 2.17
C GLN A 2 -40.47 -23.75 2.46
N GLY A 3 -39.95 -24.33 3.54
CA GLY A 3 -38.50 -24.52 3.71
C GLY A 3 -37.74 -23.60 4.66
N GLY A 4 -38.34 -22.59 5.32
CA GLY A 4 -37.69 -21.81 6.41
C GLY A 4 -36.34 -21.13 6.11
N ARG A 5 -35.80 -21.28 4.90
CA ARG A 5 -34.53 -20.73 4.44
C ARG A 5 -34.81 -19.36 3.85
N ARG A 6 -34.22 -18.34 4.45
CA ARG A 6 -34.26 -16.98 3.92
C ARG A 6 -33.37 -16.94 2.66
N HIS A 7 -33.99 -16.96 1.48
CA HIS A 7 -33.29 -16.67 0.24
C HIS A 7 -33.10 -15.16 0.13
N CYS A 8 -31.86 -14.69 0.26
CA CYS A 8 -31.52 -13.30 0.02
C CYS A 8 -31.03 -13.17 -1.42
N VAL A 9 -31.76 -12.41 -2.24
CA VAL A 9 -31.30 -11.95 -3.55
C VAL A 9 -30.82 -10.52 -3.37
N GLN A 10 -29.54 -10.27 -3.60
CA GLN A 10 -28.98 -8.93 -3.59
C GLN A 10 -28.91 -8.42 -5.03
N PHE A 11 -29.65 -7.35 -5.32
CA PHE A 11 -29.57 -6.65 -6.60
C PHE A 11 -28.54 -5.53 -6.47
N ALA A 12 -27.49 -5.57 -7.30
CA ALA A 12 -26.57 -4.45 -7.45
C ALA A 12 -27.09 -3.54 -8.57
N VAL A 13 -27.71 -2.41 -8.20
CA VAL A 13 -27.99 -1.33 -9.15
C VAL A 13 -26.79 -0.40 -9.13
N LEU A 14 -25.92 -0.57 -10.12
CA LEU A 14 -24.71 0.22 -10.24
C LEU A 14 -25.06 1.61 -10.82
N PRO A 15 -24.64 2.72 -10.18
CA PRO A 15 -24.78 4.04 -10.80
C PRO A 15 -23.95 4.13 -12.08
N TRP A 16 -24.26 5.12 -12.92
CA TRP A 16 -23.50 5.38 -14.14
C TRP A 16 -22.00 5.53 -13.82
N GLY A 17 -21.15 4.73 -14.47
CA GLY A 17 -19.69 4.72 -14.24
C GLY A 17 -19.18 3.83 -13.09
N ALA A 18 -20.00 2.95 -12.49
CA ALA A 18 -19.50 2.06 -11.42
C ALA A 18 -18.52 0.98 -11.92
N LEU A 19 -18.62 0.59 -13.19
CA LEU A 19 -17.64 -0.25 -13.89
C LEU A 19 -16.59 0.65 -14.55
N ASP A 20 -15.92 1.50 -13.76
CA ASP A 20 -14.82 2.34 -14.23
C ASP A 20 -13.73 1.42 -14.84
N ALA A 21 -13.28 1.77 -16.05
CA ALA A 21 -12.37 0.93 -16.83
C ALA A 21 -10.99 0.74 -16.18
N ARG A 22 -10.55 1.63 -15.29
CA ARG A 22 -9.29 1.45 -14.54
C ARG A 22 -9.41 0.34 -13.50
N ALA A 23 -10.60 0.16 -12.93
CA ALA A 23 -10.86 -0.89 -11.95
C ALA A 23 -11.31 -2.21 -12.60
N TRP A 24 -12.20 -2.13 -13.58
CA TRP A 24 -12.90 -3.29 -14.15
C TRP A 24 -12.50 -3.64 -15.59
N GLY A 25 -11.52 -2.94 -16.18
CA GLY A 25 -11.12 -3.16 -17.56
C GLY A 25 -12.28 -2.92 -18.53
N SER A 26 -12.52 -3.85 -19.44
CA SER A 26 -13.61 -3.78 -20.42
C SER A 26 -14.91 -4.46 -19.96
N ALA A 27 -15.12 -4.65 -18.66
CA ALA A 27 -16.30 -5.34 -18.14
C ALA A 27 -17.62 -4.64 -18.49
N ASP A 28 -17.59 -3.32 -18.75
CA ASP A 28 -18.73 -2.54 -19.24
C ASP A 28 -19.26 -3.02 -20.60
N ARG A 29 -18.45 -3.78 -21.35
CA ARG A 29 -18.79 -4.31 -22.68
C ARG A 29 -19.17 -5.79 -22.68
N PHE A 30 -19.13 -6.46 -21.53
CA PHE A 30 -19.47 -7.88 -21.45
C PHE A 30 -20.97 -8.12 -21.65
N ALA A 31 -21.30 -9.30 -22.18
CA ALA A 31 -22.70 -9.70 -22.27
C ALA A 31 -23.31 -9.81 -20.86
N PRO A 32 -24.63 -9.56 -20.68
CA PRO A 32 -25.24 -9.53 -19.35
C PRO A 32 -24.96 -10.76 -18.47
N ALA A 33 -24.93 -11.96 -19.05
CA ALA A 33 -24.64 -13.19 -18.31
C ALA A 33 -23.18 -13.27 -17.83
N GLU A 34 -22.24 -12.85 -18.69
CA GLU A 34 -20.82 -12.81 -18.35
C GLU A 34 -20.54 -11.76 -17.28
N LEU A 35 -21.15 -10.58 -17.41
CA LEU A 35 -21.06 -9.52 -16.40
C LEU A 35 -21.63 -9.97 -15.06
N ALA A 36 -22.78 -10.65 -15.06
CA ALA A 36 -23.36 -11.21 -13.83
C ALA A 36 -22.44 -12.26 -13.18
N SER A 37 -21.75 -13.08 -13.98
CA SER A 37 -20.75 -14.04 -13.49
C SER A 37 -19.56 -13.32 -12.86
N VAL A 38 -18.98 -12.32 -13.53
CA VAL A 38 -17.86 -11.51 -13.05
C VAL A 38 -18.18 -10.81 -11.73
N LEU A 39 -19.33 -10.15 -11.65
CA LEU A 39 -19.78 -9.47 -10.44
C LEU A 39 -20.10 -10.47 -9.32
N GLY A 40 -20.66 -11.64 -9.65
CA GLY A 40 -20.91 -12.74 -8.73
C GLY A 40 -19.62 -13.28 -8.11
N ASP A 41 -18.62 -13.58 -8.95
CA ASP A 41 -17.30 -14.05 -8.52
C ASP A 41 -16.61 -13.04 -7.61
N TYR A 42 -16.62 -11.76 -7.97
CA TYR A 42 -16.09 -10.69 -7.12
C TYR A 42 -16.86 -10.60 -5.79
N ALA A 43 -18.20 -10.61 -5.82
CA ALA A 43 -19.03 -10.50 -4.62
C ALA A 43 -18.83 -11.67 -3.65
N THR A 44 -18.69 -12.89 -4.18
CA THR A 44 -18.41 -14.09 -3.40
C THR A 44 -17.02 -14.04 -2.75
N ARG A 45 -16.01 -13.58 -3.48
CA ARG A 45 -14.62 -13.59 -2.99
C ARG A 45 -14.27 -12.40 -2.11
N VAL A 46 -14.85 -11.23 -2.37
CA VAL A 46 -14.52 -9.98 -1.68
C VAL A 46 -15.72 -9.55 -0.82
N ILE A 47 -16.66 -8.83 -1.43
CA ILE A 47 -17.94 -8.36 -0.89
C ILE A 47 -18.78 -7.88 -2.07
N THR A 48 -20.11 -7.87 -1.91
CA THR A 48 -21.01 -7.25 -2.89
C THR A 48 -20.56 -5.80 -3.19
N PRO A 49 -20.26 -5.46 -4.46
CA PRO A 49 -19.78 -4.12 -4.82
C PRO A 49 -20.72 -3.02 -4.35
N ARG A 50 -20.15 -2.01 -3.69
CA ARG A 50 -20.88 -0.82 -3.21
C ARG A 50 -20.16 0.44 -3.69
N GLY A 51 -20.64 1.00 -4.79
CA GLY A 51 -20.00 2.15 -5.43
C GLY A 51 -18.67 1.75 -6.11
N THR A 52 -17.66 2.61 -5.99
CA THR A 52 -16.32 2.32 -6.57
C THR A 52 -15.62 1.20 -5.79
N THR A 53 -14.59 0.60 -6.39
CA THR A 53 -13.72 -0.38 -5.70
C THR A 53 -13.08 0.22 -4.44
N ALA A 54 -12.77 1.51 -4.44
CA ALA A 54 -12.28 2.22 -3.26
C ALA A 54 -13.30 2.24 -2.10
N VAL A 55 -14.57 2.54 -2.40
CA VAL A 55 -15.65 2.49 -1.39
C VAL A 55 -15.89 1.05 -0.95
N THR A 56 -15.86 0.10 -1.88
CA THR A 56 -15.98 -1.33 -1.58
C THR A 56 -14.88 -1.82 -0.63
N GLY A 57 -13.65 -1.30 -0.76
CA GLY A 57 -12.54 -1.59 0.15
C GLY A 57 -12.80 -1.13 1.58
N LEU A 58 -13.39 0.06 1.76
CA LEU A 58 -13.81 0.56 3.07
C LEU A 58 -14.98 -0.25 3.65
N GLU A 59 -16.01 -0.50 2.85
CA GLU A 59 -17.18 -1.29 3.24
C GLU A 59 -16.75 -2.69 3.70
N LEU A 60 -15.73 -3.27 3.06
CA LEU A 60 -15.15 -4.54 3.50
C LEU A 60 -14.51 -4.45 4.89
N MET A 61 -13.77 -3.38 5.19
CA MET A 61 -13.19 -3.17 6.54
C MET A 61 -14.30 -3.13 7.58
N THR A 62 -15.35 -2.33 7.34
CA THR A 62 -16.51 -2.20 8.24
C THR A 62 -17.30 -3.50 8.35
N ALA A 63 -17.48 -4.26 7.26
CA ALA A 63 -18.20 -5.53 7.31
C ALA A 63 -17.46 -6.61 8.12
N LEU A 64 -16.13 -6.64 8.04
CA LEU A 64 -15.29 -7.60 8.76
C LEU A 64 -15.02 -7.19 10.22
N ARG A 65 -15.04 -5.88 10.49
CA ARG A 65 -14.84 -5.27 11.82
C ARG A 65 -15.88 -4.16 12.04
N PRO A 66 -17.14 -4.53 12.31
CA PRO A 66 -18.20 -3.55 12.51
C PRO A 66 -17.90 -2.66 13.72
N PRO A 67 -18.26 -1.36 13.70
CA PRO A 67 -17.97 -0.43 14.81
C PRO A 67 -18.67 -0.84 16.11
N THR A 68 -19.82 -1.49 16.00
CA THR A 68 -20.69 -1.85 17.12
C THR A 68 -21.15 -3.31 17.06
N ARG A 69 -21.47 -3.87 18.22
CA ARG A 69 -22.13 -5.17 18.40
C ARG A 69 -23.35 -5.05 19.30
N ALA A 70 -24.23 -6.04 19.22
CA ALA A 70 -25.29 -6.21 20.19
C ALA A 70 -24.68 -6.56 21.57
N VAL A 71 -25.00 -5.78 22.58
CA VAL A 71 -24.60 -5.99 23.97
C VAL A 71 -25.87 -6.12 24.81
N LYS A 72 -25.93 -7.14 25.67
CA LYS A 72 -27.04 -7.33 26.59
C LYS A 72 -26.79 -6.57 27.87
N ASP A 73 -27.74 -5.74 28.27
CA ASP A 73 -27.74 -5.09 29.58
C ASP A 73 -28.13 -6.12 30.65
N GLU A 74 -27.24 -6.35 31.63
CA GLU A 74 -27.44 -7.39 32.64
C GLU A 74 -28.54 -7.06 33.66
N ALA A 75 -28.82 -5.77 33.89
CA ALA A 75 -29.80 -5.32 34.87
C ALA A 75 -31.24 -5.39 34.32
N THR A 76 -31.42 -5.05 33.04
CA THR A 76 -32.73 -4.97 32.37
C THR A 76 -33.00 -6.16 31.46
N GLY A 77 -31.98 -6.92 31.09
CA GLY A 77 -32.06 -8.02 30.12
C GLY A 77 -32.26 -7.57 28.67
N THR A 78 -32.26 -6.26 28.41
CA THR A 78 -32.48 -5.68 27.08
C THR A 78 -31.21 -5.71 26.22
N TRP A 79 -31.37 -5.70 24.90
CA TRP A 79 -30.24 -5.64 23.96
C TRP A 79 -30.06 -4.21 23.45
N GLY A 80 -28.85 -3.69 23.55
CA GLY A 80 -28.43 -2.39 23.02
C GLY A 80 -27.26 -2.52 22.04
N SER A 81 -26.90 -1.38 21.43
CA SER A 81 -25.67 -1.28 20.64
C SER A 81 -24.51 -0.85 21.55
N GLY A 82 -23.40 -1.57 21.49
CA GLY A 82 -22.16 -1.22 22.19
C GLY A 82 -20.94 -1.37 21.28
N PRO A 83 -19.77 -0.82 21.67
CA PRO A 83 -18.56 -0.88 20.86
C PRO A 83 -18.13 -2.34 20.65
N GLN A 84 -17.66 -2.63 19.44
CA GLN A 84 -17.04 -3.90 19.09
C GLN A 84 -15.55 -3.84 19.43
N PRO A 85 -15.04 -4.69 20.35
CA PRO A 85 -13.62 -4.73 20.66
C PRO A 85 -12.77 -5.00 19.41
N GLY A 86 -11.63 -4.31 19.29
CA GLY A 86 -10.71 -4.46 18.15
C GLY A 86 -11.20 -3.82 16.85
N SER A 87 -12.19 -2.91 16.93
CA SER A 87 -12.76 -2.22 15.77
C SER A 87 -12.70 -0.70 15.95
N LEU A 88 -12.77 0.03 14.84
CA LEU A 88 -12.90 1.48 14.83
C LEU A 88 -14.36 1.83 15.14
N SER A 89 -14.64 2.24 16.38
CA SER A 89 -16.00 2.38 16.90
C SER A 89 -16.62 3.75 16.65
N ALA A 90 -15.81 4.80 16.53
CA ALA A 90 -16.25 6.18 16.31
C ALA A 90 -15.25 6.95 15.42
N PRO A 91 -15.69 8.02 14.75
CA PRO A 91 -14.78 8.97 14.12
C PRO A 91 -13.90 9.64 15.18
N VAL A 92 -12.62 9.83 14.86
CA VAL A 92 -11.66 10.51 15.73
C VAL A 92 -10.94 11.57 14.91
N ASP A 93 -10.69 12.73 15.50
CA ASP A 93 -9.81 13.71 14.88
C ASP A 93 -8.36 13.16 14.88
N PRO A 94 -7.59 13.41 13.81
CA PRO A 94 -6.22 12.96 13.70
C PRO A 94 -5.30 13.81 14.60
N ALA A 95 -4.08 13.34 14.84
CA ALA A 95 -3.06 14.23 15.38
C ALA A 95 -2.74 15.34 14.37
N PRO A 96 -2.37 16.56 14.81
CA PRO A 96 -1.99 17.65 13.90
C PRO A 96 -1.02 17.27 12.77
N PRO A 97 0.09 16.52 13.00
CA PRO A 97 0.99 16.14 11.92
C PRO A 97 0.38 15.14 10.93
N GLU A 98 -0.57 14.31 11.35
CA GLU A 98 -1.21 13.27 10.53
C GLU A 98 -2.22 13.86 9.54
N ALA A 99 -2.76 15.05 9.86
CA ALA A 99 -3.86 15.67 9.15
C ALA A 99 -3.42 16.24 7.77
N PRO A 100 -4.21 16.09 6.69
CA PRO A 100 -3.97 16.82 5.44
C PRO A 100 -4.22 18.33 5.62
N ASP A 101 -3.65 19.16 4.72
CA ASP A 101 -3.68 20.63 4.86
C ASP A 101 -5.09 21.22 4.93
N GLU A 102 -6.08 20.58 4.31
CA GLU A 102 -7.47 21.02 4.34
C GLU A 102 -8.14 20.83 5.71
N HIS A 103 -7.59 19.96 6.56
CA HIS A 103 -8.26 19.52 7.77
C HIS A 103 -8.46 20.67 8.77
N PRO A 104 -9.63 20.77 9.45
CA PRO A 104 -9.89 21.79 10.45
C PRO A 104 -8.80 21.92 11.53
N VAL A 105 -8.26 20.79 12.03
CA VAL A 105 -7.17 20.82 13.04
C VAL A 105 -5.93 21.56 12.52
N VAL A 106 -5.61 21.47 11.22
CA VAL A 106 -4.48 22.20 10.62
C VAL A 106 -4.83 23.67 10.45
N ALA A 107 -6.04 23.97 9.97
CA ALA A 107 -6.51 25.34 9.77
C ALA A 107 -6.58 26.16 11.06
N GLN A 108 -6.72 25.51 12.22
CA GLN A 108 -6.67 26.15 13.53
C GLN A 108 -5.24 26.48 14.00
N LEU A 109 -4.23 25.77 13.49
CA LEU A 109 -2.84 25.89 13.92
C LEU A 109 -2.01 26.78 13.01
N TYR A 110 -2.30 26.78 11.71
CA TYR A 110 -1.48 27.47 10.71
C TYR A 110 -2.31 28.44 9.87
N PRO A 111 -1.74 29.60 9.48
CA PRO A 111 -2.41 30.51 8.58
C PRO A 111 -2.60 29.87 7.20
N ARG A 112 -3.62 30.32 6.47
CA ARG A 112 -3.91 29.83 5.12
C ARG A 112 -2.72 30.06 4.20
N GLY A 113 -2.29 29.01 3.50
CA GLY A 113 -1.15 29.05 2.58
C GLY A 113 0.21 28.80 3.25
N HIS A 114 0.25 28.55 4.57
CA HIS A 114 1.44 28.03 5.23
C HIS A 114 1.90 26.72 4.57
N ARG A 115 3.19 26.65 4.23
CA ARG A 115 3.80 25.43 3.73
C ARG A 115 4.40 24.67 4.90
N ARG A 116 3.71 23.62 5.35
CA ARG A 116 4.19 22.81 6.48
C ARG A 116 5.52 22.14 6.16
N THR A 117 6.43 22.19 7.12
CA THR A 117 7.74 21.54 7.07
C THR A 117 7.65 20.07 7.51
N PRO A 118 8.71 19.27 7.32
CA PRO A 118 8.76 17.90 7.86
C PRO A 118 8.57 17.82 9.39
N ALA A 119 8.90 18.88 10.13
CA ALA A 119 8.67 18.99 11.57
C ALA A 119 7.22 19.35 11.94
N GLU A 120 6.34 19.60 10.96
CA GLU A 120 4.93 20.01 11.16
C GLU A 120 3.93 19.04 10.51
N MET A 121 4.37 18.17 9.61
CA MET A 121 3.54 17.21 8.88
C MET A 121 4.22 15.84 8.79
N LEU A 122 3.43 14.79 9.00
CA LEU A 122 3.80 13.41 8.73
C LEU A 122 3.73 13.15 7.22
N ASP A 123 4.88 12.87 6.62
CA ASP A 123 5.01 12.61 5.17
C ASP A 123 5.37 11.15 4.89
N GLU A 124 4.39 10.27 5.12
CA GLU A 124 4.51 8.83 4.91
C GLU A 124 3.88 8.43 3.57
N GLU A 125 4.68 8.58 2.51
CA GLU A 125 4.33 8.19 1.13
C GLU A 125 5.25 7.08 0.61
N ALA A 126 4.84 6.46 -0.50
CA ALA A 126 5.65 5.44 -1.17
C ALA A 126 6.84 6.09 -1.88
N TYR A 127 7.84 5.30 -2.28
CA TYR A 127 9.02 5.85 -2.91
C TYR A 127 8.72 6.51 -4.26
N ASP A 128 9.39 7.63 -4.52
CA ASP A 128 9.69 8.13 -5.86
C ASP A 128 11.15 8.58 -5.85
N TRP A 129 12.03 7.68 -6.27
CA TRP A 129 13.48 7.86 -6.17
C TRP A 129 14.18 7.35 -7.42
N ILE A 130 15.20 8.08 -7.83
CA ILE A 130 16.18 7.68 -8.84
C ILE A 130 17.57 7.73 -8.23
N ARG A 131 18.42 6.80 -8.64
CA ARG A 131 19.84 6.85 -8.32
C ARG A 131 20.49 7.97 -9.12
N ASP A 132 21.39 8.72 -8.49
CA ASP A 132 22.24 9.68 -9.17
C ASP A 132 23.03 8.97 -10.29
N PRO A 133 22.91 9.41 -11.57
CA PRO A 133 23.67 8.85 -12.68
C PRO A 133 25.18 8.82 -12.44
N GLU A 134 25.73 9.77 -11.66
CA GLU A 134 27.17 9.82 -11.36
C GLU A 134 27.63 8.67 -10.45
N LEU A 135 26.69 7.95 -9.81
CA LEU A 135 26.98 6.77 -9.00
C LEU A 135 26.95 5.45 -9.81
N LEU A 136 26.66 5.50 -11.11
CA LEU A 136 26.78 4.35 -12.00
C LEU A 136 28.24 3.97 -12.21
N THR A 137 28.58 2.70 -11.97
CA THR A 137 29.93 2.18 -12.22
C THR A 137 30.12 1.77 -13.68
N ASP A 138 31.38 1.71 -14.16
CA ASP A 138 31.70 1.20 -15.50
C ASP A 138 31.14 -0.22 -15.75
N ALA A 139 31.14 -1.06 -14.71
CA ALA A 139 30.57 -2.42 -14.79
C ALA A 139 29.05 -2.38 -14.98
N GLU A 140 28.36 -1.50 -14.28
CA GLU A 140 26.92 -1.31 -14.44
C GLU A 140 26.57 -0.72 -15.81
N CYS A 141 27.40 0.17 -16.33
CA CYS A 141 27.27 0.74 -17.68
C CYS A 141 27.54 -0.27 -18.80
N ALA A 142 28.11 -1.44 -18.48
CA ALA A 142 28.30 -2.53 -19.44
C ALA A 142 27.05 -3.44 -19.58
N HIS A 143 26.07 -3.32 -18.68
CA HIS A 143 24.81 -4.03 -18.80
C HIS A 143 24.01 -3.56 -20.03
N THR A 144 23.16 -4.44 -20.54
CA THR A 144 22.39 -4.20 -21.77
C THR A 144 20.94 -3.82 -21.49
N HIS A 145 20.40 -4.18 -20.32
CA HIS A 145 18.99 -4.00 -20.00
C HIS A 145 18.78 -3.27 -18.67
N ALA A 146 17.61 -2.64 -18.54
CA ALA A 146 17.00 -2.25 -17.29
C ALA A 146 15.73 -3.07 -17.08
N VAL A 147 15.64 -3.77 -15.95
CA VAL A 147 14.55 -4.72 -15.65
C VAL A 147 13.81 -4.26 -14.40
N GLY A 148 12.50 -4.03 -14.54
CA GLY A 148 11.59 -3.68 -13.45
C GLY A 148 10.97 -4.92 -12.81
N ILE A 149 11.01 -4.97 -11.47
CA ILE A 149 10.26 -5.93 -10.66
C ILE A 149 9.24 -5.20 -9.80
N ASP A 150 8.03 -5.73 -9.70
CA ASP A 150 6.95 -5.14 -8.92
C ASP A 150 6.46 -6.08 -7.83
N VAL A 151 6.27 -5.56 -6.61
CA VAL A 151 5.84 -6.35 -5.45
C VAL A 151 4.33 -6.56 -5.48
N ASN A 152 3.91 -7.81 -5.63
CA ASN A 152 2.51 -8.18 -5.63
C ASN A 152 1.82 -7.71 -4.34
N MET A 153 0.80 -6.86 -4.50
CA MET A 153 -0.10 -6.45 -3.43
C MET A 153 0.67 -5.85 -2.23
N ALA A 154 1.69 -5.03 -2.49
CA ALA A 154 2.63 -4.52 -1.47
C ALA A 154 1.93 -3.90 -0.26
N PHE A 155 0.96 -3.00 -0.47
CA PHE A 155 0.22 -2.36 0.62
C PHE A 155 -0.71 -3.32 1.38
N ALA A 156 -1.30 -4.32 0.71
CA ALA A 156 -2.06 -5.36 1.42
C ALA A 156 -1.13 -6.21 2.29
N ALA A 157 0.01 -6.63 1.74
CA ALA A 157 1.01 -7.39 2.47
C ALA A 157 1.55 -6.61 3.69
N ALA A 158 1.73 -5.30 3.55
CA ALA A 158 2.13 -4.41 4.65
C ALA A 158 1.05 -4.24 5.73
N ALA A 159 -0.23 -4.40 5.40
CA ALA A 159 -1.31 -4.36 6.38
C ALA A 159 -1.43 -5.64 7.23
N ASN A 160 -0.81 -6.74 6.79
CA ASN A 160 -0.86 -8.03 7.49
C ASN A 160 -0.14 -7.97 8.85
N ARG A 161 -0.87 -8.24 9.93
CA ARG A 161 -0.40 -8.20 11.33
C ARG A 161 0.09 -6.82 11.78
N LEU A 162 -0.28 -5.77 11.05
CA LEU A 162 0.05 -4.41 11.44
C LEU A 162 -0.82 -4.01 12.63
N THR A 163 -0.19 -3.82 13.79
CA THR A 163 -0.83 -3.23 14.96
C THR A 163 -1.06 -1.75 14.70
N VAL A 164 -2.32 -1.32 14.83
CA VAL A 164 -2.72 0.08 14.61
C VAL A 164 -3.49 0.62 15.81
N GLY A 165 -3.57 1.95 15.94
CA GLY A 165 -4.39 2.58 16.96
C GLY A 165 -5.88 2.42 16.66
N LEU A 166 -6.69 2.18 17.69
CA LEU A 166 -8.15 2.04 17.57
C LEU A 166 -8.89 3.28 18.07
N GLY A 167 -8.25 4.08 18.93
CA GLY A 167 -8.81 5.29 19.52
C GLY A 167 -8.17 6.60 19.03
N ALA A 168 -8.46 7.67 19.78
CA ALA A 168 -7.95 9.01 19.56
C ALA A 168 -6.45 9.16 19.89
N PRO A 169 -5.76 10.16 19.32
CA PRO A 169 -4.37 10.50 19.68
C PRO A 169 -4.22 10.93 21.14
N GLU A 170 -3.13 10.50 21.77
CA GLU A 170 -2.64 11.08 23.02
C GLU A 170 -1.25 11.70 22.83
N HIS A 171 -1.13 13.01 23.09
CA HIS A 171 0.15 13.71 23.02
C HIS A 171 1.04 13.34 24.21
N ARG A 172 2.34 13.21 23.94
CA ARG A 172 3.40 13.00 24.94
C ARG A 172 4.64 13.77 24.53
N THR A 173 5.27 14.43 25.50
CA THR A 173 6.57 15.09 25.34
C THR A 173 7.69 14.17 25.77
N ALA A 174 8.75 14.09 24.98
CA ALA A 174 9.94 13.26 25.19
C ALA A 174 9.66 11.81 25.64
N PRO A 175 8.72 11.07 25.00
CA PRO A 175 8.47 9.69 25.37
C PRO A 175 9.64 8.79 24.95
N ALA A 176 9.88 7.72 25.72
CA ALA A 176 10.72 6.63 25.25
C ALA A 176 10.05 5.96 24.03
N PHE A 177 10.85 5.59 23.02
CA PHE A 177 10.32 4.91 21.85
C PHE A 177 9.88 3.48 22.18
N ASP A 178 8.64 3.14 21.83
CA ASP A 178 8.10 1.78 21.92
C ASP A 178 7.53 1.36 20.56
N LYS A 179 8.19 0.37 19.93
CA LYS A 179 7.76 -0.17 18.64
C LYS A 179 6.41 -0.88 18.67
N ALA A 180 5.93 -1.30 19.85
CA ALA A 180 4.64 -1.94 20.02
C ALA A 180 3.48 -0.94 20.11
N LEU A 181 3.79 0.35 20.29
CA LEU A 181 2.80 1.41 20.43
C LEU A 181 2.68 2.21 19.12
N PRO A 182 1.57 2.09 18.38
CA PRO A 182 1.32 2.86 17.18
C PRO A 182 1.22 4.35 17.50
N GLY A 183 1.82 5.17 16.64
CA GLY A 183 1.79 6.61 16.76
C GLY A 183 2.61 7.32 15.69
N SER A 184 2.60 8.64 15.82
CA SER A 184 3.41 9.58 15.04
C SER A 184 4.48 10.15 15.96
N TRP A 185 5.74 10.14 15.54
CA TRP A 185 6.90 10.46 16.38
C TRP A 185 7.72 11.56 15.72
N LEU A 186 7.99 12.65 16.44
CA LEU A 186 8.95 13.67 16.01
C LEU A 186 10.34 13.21 16.42
N VAL A 187 11.16 12.83 15.44
CA VAL A 187 12.52 12.29 15.68
C VAL A 187 13.50 12.97 14.73
N ASP A 188 14.73 13.20 15.19
CA ASP A 188 15.81 13.61 14.30
C ASP A 188 16.59 12.39 13.79
N LEU A 189 16.33 12.01 12.54
CA LEU A 189 17.04 10.94 11.84
C LEU A 189 18.08 11.47 10.85
N SER A 190 18.32 12.79 10.83
CA SER A 190 19.27 13.42 9.90
C SER A 190 20.72 13.01 10.14
N HIS A 191 21.04 12.48 11.32
CA HIS A 191 22.37 11.98 11.67
C HIS A 191 22.70 10.61 11.03
N ILE A 192 21.71 9.92 10.46
CA ILE A 192 21.88 8.59 9.88
C ILE A 192 22.38 8.71 8.44
N ASP A 193 23.59 8.20 8.20
CA ASP A 193 24.21 8.13 6.88
C ASP A 193 24.09 6.70 6.32
N LEU A 194 23.49 6.58 5.14
CA LEU A 194 23.27 5.30 4.43
C LEU A 194 23.97 5.35 3.07
N ASP A 195 24.19 4.18 2.46
CA ASP A 195 24.76 4.09 1.11
C ASP A 195 23.88 4.86 0.11
N PRO A 196 24.42 5.89 -0.59
CA PRO A 196 23.63 6.74 -1.48
C PRO A 196 23.12 6.02 -2.74
N ARG A 197 23.59 4.79 -3.01
CA ARG A 197 23.05 3.93 -4.08
C ARG A 197 21.75 3.24 -3.69
N LEU A 198 21.27 3.44 -2.46
CA LEU A 198 19.95 3.02 -1.98
C LEU A 198 19.11 4.25 -1.64
N PRO A 199 17.79 4.21 -1.87
CA PRO A 199 16.91 5.27 -1.38
C PRO A 199 16.92 5.31 0.15
N ASN A 200 17.00 6.48 0.74
CA ASN A 200 16.87 6.63 2.18
C ASN A 200 15.44 6.24 2.65
N PRO A 201 15.27 5.31 3.60
CA PRO A 201 13.96 4.81 4.00
C PRO A 201 13.13 5.76 4.84
N PHE A 202 13.71 6.88 5.28
CA PHE A 202 13.05 7.85 6.12
C PHE A 202 12.30 8.92 5.32
N THR A 203 12.52 9.02 4.00
CA THR A 203 11.77 9.97 3.16
C THR A 203 11.19 9.28 1.93
N PRO A 204 10.03 9.72 1.42
CA PRO A 204 9.45 9.16 0.20
C PRO A 204 10.32 9.45 -1.04
N HIS A 205 11.06 10.56 -1.04
CA HIS A 205 11.96 10.92 -2.14
C HIS A 205 13.32 10.21 -2.09
N GLY A 206 13.57 9.39 -1.06
CA GLY A 206 14.84 8.68 -0.88
C GLY A 206 16.04 9.56 -0.51
N ASN A 207 15.83 10.85 -0.24
CA ASN A 207 16.89 11.75 0.24
C ASN A 207 17.07 11.65 1.76
N ARG A 208 18.29 11.93 2.23
CA ARG A 208 18.58 12.00 3.67
C ARG A 208 17.74 13.12 4.33
N PRO A 209 17.10 12.88 5.49
CA PRO A 209 16.44 13.94 6.25
C PRO A 209 17.44 15.04 6.64
N GLU A 210 16.98 16.30 6.64
CA GLU A 210 17.82 17.47 6.97
C GLU A 210 17.73 17.90 8.44
N GLY A 211 16.80 17.31 9.20
CA GLY A 211 16.62 17.58 10.63
C GLY A 211 15.47 16.77 11.25
N PRO A 212 14.89 17.23 12.36
CA PRO A 212 13.70 16.63 12.96
C PRO A 212 12.52 16.56 12.00
N ALA A 213 11.86 15.41 11.93
CA ALA A 213 10.65 15.21 11.15
C ALA A 213 9.68 14.22 11.81
N TRP A 214 8.41 14.28 11.41
CA TRP A 214 7.40 13.32 11.86
C TRP A 214 7.48 12.01 11.08
N TYR A 215 7.49 10.90 11.81
CA TYR A 215 7.54 9.54 11.26
C TYR A 215 6.48 8.66 11.90
N ALA A 216 5.95 7.70 11.15
CA ALA A 216 5.11 6.66 11.72
C ALA A 216 5.98 5.64 12.48
N THR A 217 5.39 4.92 13.45
CA THR A 217 6.09 3.88 14.23
C THR A 217 6.93 2.91 13.37
N PRO A 218 6.47 2.41 12.20
CA PRO A 218 7.28 1.49 11.39
C PRO A 218 8.60 2.09 10.91
N THR A 219 8.62 3.37 10.54
CA THR A 219 9.82 4.08 10.08
C THR A 219 10.84 4.25 11.21
N VAL A 220 10.39 4.67 12.41
CA VAL A 220 11.28 4.81 13.58
C VAL A 220 11.77 3.45 14.06
N ALA A 221 10.90 2.43 14.07
CA ALA A 221 11.29 1.06 14.39
C ALA A 221 12.35 0.53 13.44
N TYR A 222 12.31 0.96 12.17
CA TYR A 222 13.32 0.58 11.20
C TYR A 222 14.67 1.26 11.46
N ALA A 223 14.70 2.53 11.86
CA ALA A 223 15.96 3.18 12.29
C ALA A 223 16.65 2.39 13.43
N VAL A 224 15.86 1.93 14.42
CA VAL A 224 16.35 1.06 15.49
C VAL A 224 16.81 -0.30 14.96
N GLU A 225 16.08 -0.92 14.03
CA GLU A 225 16.48 -2.18 13.37
C GLU A 225 17.83 -2.05 12.64
N LEU A 226 18.09 -0.88 12.03
CA LEU A 226 19.34 -0.58 11.36
C LEU A 226 20.51 -0.30 12.33
N GLY A 227 20.24 -0.29 13.64
CA GLY A 227 21.25 -0.14 14.69
C GLY A 227 21.48 1.30 15.18
N TYR A 228 20.59 2.23 14.85
CA TYR A 228 20.71 3.63 15.25
C TYR A 228 19.88 3.96 16.49
N ASP A 229 20.39 4.88 17.30
CA ASP A 229 19.67 5.42 18.45
C ASP A 229 18.58 6.38 17.99
N VAL A 230 17.40 6.28 18.62
CA VAL A 230 16.28 7.19 18.37
C VAL A 230 15.91 7.92 19.66
N ARG A 231 15.70 9.23 19.54
CA ARG A 231 15.33 10.10 20.67
C ARG A 231 14.10 10.93 20.28
N PRO A 232 12.88 10.41 20.50
CA PRO A 232 11.67 11.18 20.22
C PRO A 232 11.63 12.49 21.02
N VAL A 233 11.37 13.59 20.33
CA VAL A 233 11.15 14.91 20.94
C VAL A 233 9.74 14.99 21.53
N GLU A 234 8.77 14.50 20.78
CA GLU A 234 7.38 14.35 21.17
C GLU A 234 6.73 13.26 20.30
N ALA A 235 5.57 12.77 20.74
CA ALA A 235 4.80 11.81 19.98
C ALA A 235 3.30 11.96 20.21
N TRP A 236 2.53 11.50 19.22
CA TRP A 236 1.10 11.29 19.30
C TRP A 236 0.84 9.79 19.27
N LEU A 237 0.52 9.22 20.43
CA LEU A 237 0.44 7.78 20.66
C LEU A 237 -1.01 7.30 20.66
N ARG A 238 -1.22 6.01 20.42
CA ARG A 238 -2.55 5.37 20.47
C ARG A 238 -2.53 4.21 21.47
N PRO A 239 -2.95 4.39 22.73
CA PRO A 239 -2.88 3.34 23.75
C PRO A 239 -3.80 2.15 23.45
N GLU A 240 -5.00 2.40 22.91
CA GLU A 240 -5.87 1.34 22.43
C GLU A 240 -5.41 0.88 21.04
N THR A 241 -5.01 -0.39 20.93
CA THR A 241 -4.38 -0.92 19.71
C THR A 241 -4.94 -2.29 19.32
N GLY A 242 -4.77 -2.65 18.05
CA GLY A 242 -5.05 -4.01 17.59
C GLY A 242 -4.81 -4.21 16.10
N PRO A 243 -4.87 -5.47 15.64
CA PRO A 243 -4.69 -5.84 14.23
C PRO A 243 -5.99 -5.64 13.44
N TYR A 244 -6.41 -4.38 13.28
CA TYR A 244 -7.68 -4.02 12.64
C TYR A 244 -7.78 -4.55 11.19
N LEU A 245 -6.69 -4.47 10.43
CA LEU A 245 -6.66 -4.80 9.01
C LEU A 245 -6.45 -6.30 8.70
N ASP A 246 -6.21 -7.16 9.68
CA ASP A 246 -5.86 -8.57 9.44
C ASP A 246 -6.94 -9.36 8.69
N ALA A 247 -8.20 -9.19 9.11
CA ALA A 247 -9.32 -9.85 8.45
C ALA A 247 -9.51 -9.33 7.02
N TRP A 248 -9.31 -8.01 6.83
CA TRP A 248 -9.41 -7.34 5.53
C TRP A 248 -8.32 -7.84 4.57
N TYR A 249 -7.07 -7.87 5.04
CA TYR A 249 -5.94 -8.46 4.30
C TYR A 249 -6.22 -9.92 3.94
N THR A 250 -6.62 -10.75 4.91
CA THR A 250 -6.87 -12.18 4.70
C THR A 250 -7.91 -12.39 3.60
N ARG A 251 -9.03 -11.67 3.67
CA ARG A 251 -10.10 -11.76 2.66
C ARG A 251 -9.60 -11.39 1.26
N LEU A 252 -8.87 -10.29 1.12
CA LEU A 252 -8.39 -9.80 -0.18
C LEU A 252 -7.25 -10.65 -0.74
N ARG A 253 -6.36 -11.16 0.12
CA ARG A 253 -5.34 -12.14 -0.25
C ARG A 253 -5.99 -13.40 -0.81
N ASP A 254 -6.98 -13.95 -0.11
CA ASP A 254 -7.63 -15.19 -0.53
C ASP A 254 -8.39 -14.99 -1.84
N ALA A 255 -9.07 -13.85 -2.00
CA ALA A 255 -9.70 -13.46 -3.25
C ALA A 255 -8.68 -13.34 -4.40
N TYR A 256 -7.56 -12.68 -4.17
CA TYR A 256 -6.48 -12.53 -5.13
C TYR A 256 -5.91 -13.89 -5.54
N MET A 257 -5.54 -14.74 -4.57
CA MET A 257 -4.94 -16.05 -4.82
C MET A 257 -5.89 -16.98 -5.58
N ALA A 258 -7.16 -17.06 -5.17
CA ALA A 258 -8.15 -17.87 -5.87
C ALA A 258 -8.39 -17.38 -7.32
N THR A 259 -8.28 -16.06 -7.55
CA THR A 259 -8.42 -15.49 -8.90
C THR A 259 -7.20 -15.79 -9.76
N MET A 260 -5.99 -15.67 -9.20
CA MET A 260 -4.74 -16.02 -9.89
C MET A 260 -4.70 -17.51 -10.28
N GLU A 261 -5.17 -18.38 -9.39
CA GLU A 261 -5.28 -19.82 -9.67
C GLU A 261 -6.21 -20.11 -10.85
N ARG A 262 -7.38 -19.43 -10.92
CA ARG A 262 -8.26 -19.52 -12.09
C ARG A 262 -7.64 -19.00 -13.39
N LEU A 263 -6.70 -18.06 -13.28
CA LEU A 263 -5.93 -17.53 -14.40
C LEU A 263 -4.68 -18.38 -14.71
N GLY A 264 -4.53 -19.55 -14.07
CA GLY A 264 -3.46 -20.50 -14.32
C GLY A 264 -2.14 -20.18 -13.62
N VAL A 265 -2.12 -19.25 -12.66
CA VAL A 265 -0.91 -18.89 -11.90
C VAL A 265 -1.07 -19.35 -10.45
N VAL A 266 -0.25 -20.32 -10.03
CA VAL A 266 -0.35 -20.93 -8.70
C VAL A 266 0.91 -20.70 -7.86
N ALA A 267 0.76 -20.78 -6.53
CA ALA A 267 1.90 -20.71 -5.63
C ALA A 267 2.82 -21.93 -5.83
N GLY A 268 4.13 -21.71 -5.71
CA GLY A 268 5.14 -22.78 -5.80
C GLY A 268 5.59 -23.15 -7.23
N MET A 269 5.10 -22.45 -8.26
CA MET A 269 5.66 -22.56 -9.61
C MET A 269 7.17 -22.28 -9.62
N SER A 270 7.89 -22.94 -10.53
CA SER A 270 9.28 -22.58 -10.79
C SER A 270 9.35 -21.15 -11.34
N PRO A 271 10.45 -20.39 -11.11
CA PRO A 271 10.55 -19.03 -11.62
C PRO A 271 10.31 -18.89 -13.15
N PRO A 272 10.87 -19.77 -14.02
CA PRO A 272 10.55 -19.73 -15.45
C PRO A 272 9.08 -19.98 -15.77
N ASP A 273 8.46 -20.99 -15.13
CA ASP A 273 7.04 -21.31 -15.36
C ASP A 273 6.13 -20.17 -14.88
N PHE A 274 6.48 -19.55 -13.75
CA PHE A 274 5.76 -18.40 -13.23
C PHE A 274 5.79 -17.22 -14.20
N LEU A 275 6.97 -16.87 -14.74
CA LEU A 275 7.09 -15.79 -15.73
C LEU A 275 6.28 -16.10 -17.00
N ALA A 276 6.38 -17.33 -17.52
CA ALA A 276 5.64 -17.77 -18.69
C ALA A 276 4.11 -17.75 -18.47
N ALA A 277 3.65 -18.11 -17.27
CA ALA A 277 2.23 -18.03 -16.91
C ALA A 277 1.77 -16.57 -16.79
N MET A 278 2.56 -15.71 -16.14
CA MET A 278 2.26 -14.28 -15.98
C MET A 278 2.19 -13.52 -17.30
N GLU A 279 2.93 -13.91 -18.34
CA GLU A 279 2.84 -13.30 -19.67
C GLU A 279 1.45 -13.49 -20.31
N ARG A 280 0.78 -14.61 -20.02
CA ARG A 280 -0.45 -15.05 -20.72
C ARG A 280 -1.70 -15.08 -19.85
N HIS A 281 -1.57 -14.87 -18.54
CA HIS A 281 -2.66 -15.07 -17.60
C HIS A 281 -3.91 -14.21 -17.91
N LYS A 282 -3.73 -12.96 -18.35
CA LYS A 282 -4.86 -12.04 -18.64
C LYS A 282 -5.69 -12.48 -19.86
N GLN A 283 -5.10 -13.27 -20.75
CA GLN A 283 -5.74 -13.79 -21.96
C GLN A 283 -6.48 -15.11 -21.71
N VAL A 284 -6.25 -15.76 -20.56
CA VAL A 284 -6.91 -17.04 -20.20
C VAL A 284 -8.41 -16.86 -20.03
N ASP A 285 -8.83 -15.87 -19.26
CA ASP A 285 -10.23 -15.55 -19.00
C ASP A 285 -10.37 -14.03 -18.77
N PRO A 286 -10.91 -13.28 -19.75
CA PRO A 286 -11.12 -11.84 -19.63
C PRO A 286 -12.00 -11.43 -18.43
N GLY A 287 -12.95 -12.28 -18.06
CA GLY A 287 -13.81 -12.09 -16.90
C GLY A 287 -13.02 -12.17 -15.59
N GLN A 288 -12.22 -13.21 -15.42
CA GLN A 288 -11.35 -13.33 -14.24
C GLN A 288 -10.24 -12.26 -14.23
N ALA A 289 -9.75 -11.83 -15.39
CA ALA A 289 -8.81 -10.71 -15.49
C ALA A 289 -9.44 -9.39 -14.98
N ALA A 290 -10.72 -9.14 -15.30
CA ALA A 290 -11.48 -8.02 -14.76
C ALA A 290 -11.68 -8.15 -13.23
N VAL A 291 -12.00 -9.34 -12.72
CA VAL A 291 -12.09 -9.59 -11.27
C VAL A 291 -10.76 -9.33 -10.57
N LEU A 292 -9.64 -9.80 -11.13
CA LEU A 292 -8.30 -9.58 -10.60
C LEU A 292 -7.97 -8.08 -10.52
N SER A 293 -8.25 -7.34 -11.59
CA SER A 293 -8.10 -5.89 -11.64
C SER A 293 -8.92 -5.20 -10.55
N ALA A 294 -10.19 -5.58 -10.39
CA ALA A 294 -11.08 -5.00 -9.39
C ALA A 294 -10.62 -5.29 -7.95
N ILE A 295 -10.09 -6.50 -7.68
CA ILE A 295 -9.51 -6.85 -6.37
C ILE A 295 -8.31 -5.94 -6.06
N LYS A 296 -7.39 -5.77 -7.01
CA LYS A 296 -6.22 -4.89 -6.84
C LYS A 296 -6.64 -3.44 -6.60
N ALA A 297 -7.58 -2.93 -7.39
CA ALA A 297 -8.12 -1.59 -7.23
C ALA A 297 -8.82 -1.40 -5.86
N THR A 298 -9.43 -2.45 -5.31
CA THR A 298 -10.08 -2.44 -4.00
C THR A 298 -9.08 -2.30 -2.85
N VAL A 299 -7.92 -2.94 -2.97
CA VAL A 299 -6.80 -2.75 -2.03
C VAL A 299 -6.32 -1.31 -2.06
N LYS A 300 -5.88 -0.84 -3.24
CA LYS A 300 -5.30 0.50 -3.41
C LYS A 300 -6.29 1.58 -2.99
N GLY A 301 -7.52 1.51 -3.50
CA GLY A 301 -8.57 2.46 -3.20
C GLY A 301 -9.02 2.45 -1.73
N GLY A 302 -9.12 1.27 -1.12
CA GLY A 302 -9.49 1.13 0.29
C GLY A 302 -8.49 1.80 1.23
N ILE A 303 -7.19 1.58 1.01
CA ILE A 303 -6.12 2.26 1.78
C ILE A 303 -6.11 3.76 1.50
N GLY A 304 -6.25 4.18 0.24
CA GLY A 304 -6.31 5.61 -0.12
C GLY A 304 -7.46 6.35 0.57
N LYS A 305 -8.61 5.70 0.74
CA LYS A 305 -9.80 6.27 1.39
C LYS A 305 -9.65 6.52 2.89
N LEU A 306 -8.66 5.91 3.56
CA LEU A 306 -8.36 6.18 4.97
C LEU A 306 -7.89 7.64 5.20
N ARG A 307 -7.37 8.32 4.16
CA ARG A 307 -7.01 9.75 4.17
C ARG A 307 -7.73 10.48 3.04
N GLU A 308 -9.02 10.20 2.86
CA GLU A 308 -9.82 10.86 1.83
C GLU A 308 -9.87 12.38 2.05
N ARG A 309 -9.36 13.14 1.08
CA ARG A 309 -9.42 14.60 1.03
C ARG A 309 -10.80 15.09 0.58
N PRO A 310 -11.18 16.35 0.89
CA PRO A 310 -12.43 16.90 0.41
C PRO A 310 -12.49 16.91 -1.13
N GLN A 311 -13.70 16.73 -1.67
CA GLN A 311 -13.95 16.72 -3.11
C GLN A 311 -14.86 17.88 -3.52
N GLY A 312 -14.65 18.40 -4.73
CA GLY A 312 -15.54 19.38 -5.38
C GLY A 312 -15.18 20.84 -5.11
N ALA A 313 -15.48 21.70 -6.09
CA ALA A 313 -15.10 23.12 -6.11
C ALA A 313 -15.79 23.99 -5.04
N ARG A 314 -16.79 23.46 -4.31
CA ARG A 314 -17.52 24.18 -3.25
C ARG A 314 -16.90 24.03 -1.86
N TYR A 315 -15.92 23.15 -1.70
CA TYR A 315 -15.23 22.98 -0.43
C TYR A 315 -14.52 24.28 -0.01
N ARG A 316 -14.63 24.65 1.26
CA ARG A 316 -13.91 25.79 1.83
C ARG A 316 -12.83 25.28 2.79
N PRO A 317 -11.57 25.75 2.68
CA PRO A 317 -10.50 25.33 3.56
C PRO A 317 -10.86 25.47 5.05
N GLY A 318 -10.59 24.44 5.84
CA GLY A 318 -10.89 24.40 7.27
C GLY A 318 -12.30 23.95 7.63
N GLU A 319 -13.22 23.78 6.66
CA GLU A 319 -14.50 23.13 6.91
C GLU A 319 -14.35 21.60 7.00
N ARG A 320 -15.23 20.95 7.77
CA ARG A 320 -15.35 19.48 7.78
C ARG A 320 -15.98 19.00 6.48
N TRP A 321 -15.58 17.81 6.02
CA TRP A 321 -16.19 17.14 4.87
C TRP A 321 -16.73 15.76 5.25
N PRO A 322 -17.66 15.16 4.47
CA PRO A 322 -18.39 13.95 4.87
C PRO A 322 -17.52 12.76 5.25
N ALA A 323 -16.31 12.64 4.69
CA ALA A 323 -15.42 11.53 4.99
C ALA A 323 -14.94 11.52 6.45
N LEU A 324 -14.85 12.70 7.09
CA LEU A 324 -14.40 12.85 8.49
C LEU A 324 -15.41 12.29 9.51
N GLU A 325 -16.64 12.02 9.09
CA GLU A 325 -17.68 11.44 9.93
C GLU A 325 -17.63 9.90 9.94
N ARG A 326 -16.64 9.30 9.26
CA ARG A 326 -16.46 7.85 9.21
C ARG A 326 -15.42 7.40 10.24
N PRO A 327 -15.69 6.35 11.04
CA PRO A 327 -14.67 5.74 11.90
C PRO A 327 -13.42 5.26 11.15
N THR A 328 -13.56 4.93 9.86
CA THR A 328 -12.47 4.46 8.99
C THR A 328 -11.62 5.59 8.40
N TRP A 329 -11.97 6.86 8.59
CA TRP A 329 -11.06 7.95 8.20
C TRP A 329 -9.94 8.04 9.24
N ARG A 330 -8.80 7.43 8.92
CA ARG A 330 -7.66 7.19 9.79
C ARG A 330 -6.35 7.38 9.02
N PRO A 331 -5.91 8.64 8.84
CA PRO A 331 -4.68 8.93 8.11
C PRO A 331 -3.44 8.30 8.74
N ASP A 332 -3.43 8.10 10.06
CA ASP A 332 -2.37 7.41 10.79
C ASP A 332 -2.25 5.93 10.40
N ILE A 333 -3.38 5.24 10.17
CA ILE A 333 -3.39 3.86 9.69
C ILE A 333 -2.82 3.78 8.28
N ARG A 334 -3.20 4.71 7.40
CA ARG A 334 -2.65 4.79 6.04
C ARG A 334 -1.13 4.99 6.09
N ALA A 335 -0.66 5.94 6.88
CA ALA A 335 0.75 6.23 7.06
C ALA A 335 1.54 5.01 7.59
N ALA A 336 0.98 4.28 8.56
CA ALA A 336 1.58 3.06 9.08
C ALA A 336 1.67 1.94 8.01
N VAL A 337 0.65 1.78 7.15
CA VAL A 337 0.68 0.80 6.05
C VAL A 337 1.75 1.17 5.02
N ILE A 338 1.80 2.44 4.61
CA ILE A 338 2.75 2.90 3.57
C ILE A 338 4.19 2.85 4.08
N SER A 339 4.47 3.35 5.28
CA SER A 339 5.79 3.24 5.92
C SER A 339 6.25 1.79 6.05
N THR A 340 5.36 0.88 6.45
CA THR A 340 5.66 -0.56 6.52
C THR A 340 6.02 -1.13 5.15
N ALA A 341 5.30 -0.74 4.08
CA ALA A 341 5.62 -1.16 2.72
C ALA A 341 7.01 -0.64 2.29
N ARG A 342 7.30 0.65 2.53
CA ARG A 342 8.57 1.31 2.18
C ARG A 342 9.76 0.66 2.91
N VAL A 343 9.63 0.42 4.22
CA VAL A 343 10.62 -0.26 5.04
C VAL A 343 10.86 -1.70 4.56
N ASN A 344 9.78 -2.44 4.25
CA ASN A 344 9.90 -3.79 3.73
C ASN A 344 10.63 -3.83 2.37
N MET A 345 10.36 -2.85 1.50
CA MET A 345 11.05 -2.69 0.23
C MET A 345 12.54 -2.41 0.46
N HIS A 346 12.87 -1.45 1.32
CA HIS A 346 14.26 -1.10 1.63
C HIS A 346 15.03 -2.29 2.21
N ARG A 347 14.42 -3.09 3.10
CA ARG A 347 15.05 -4.31 3.64
C ARG A 347 15.45 -5.30 2.54
N LYS A 348 14.61 -5.47 1.51
CA LYS A 348 14.89 -6.33 0.36
C LYS A 348 15.99 -5.75 -0.52
N MET A 349 15.94 -4.46 -0.82
CA MET A 349 16.99 -3.78 -1.61
C MET A 349 18.35 -3.83 -0.91
N ARG A 350 18.40 -3.60 0.41
CA ARG A 350 19.63 -3.75 1.21
C ARG A 350 20.19 -5.18 1.13
N LYS A 351 19.33 -6.20 1.12
CA LYS A 351 19.77 -7.59 0.94
C LYS A 351 20.40 -7.86 -0.43
N LEU A 352 19.90 -7.24 -1.49
CA LEU A 352 20.53 -7.29 -2.82
C LEU A 352 21.82 -6.48 -2.88
N ALA A 353 21.89 -5.34 -2.19
CA ALA A 353 23.11 -4.56 -2.06
C ALA A 353 24.23 -5.34 -1.36
N ASP A 354 23.90 -6.22 -0.40
CA ASP A 354 24.87 -7.16 0.22
C ASP A 354 25.53 -8.09 -0.83
N THR A 355 24.93 -8.28 -2.01
CA THR A 355 25.49 -9.04 -3.15
C THR A 355 26.05 -8.18 -4.27
N GLY A 356 26.19 -6.86 -4.05
CA GLY A 356 26.69 -5.90 -5.03
C GLY A 356 25.65 -5.41 -6.04
N LEU A 357 24.37 -5.75 -5.87
CA LEU A 357 23.28 -5.32 -6.76
C LEU A 357 22.54 -4.13 -6.17
N PHE A 358 22.55 -3.00 -6.89
CA PHE A 358 21.92 -1.76 -6.46
C PHE A 358 20.81 -1.36 -7.44
N PRO A 359 19.67 -0.86 -6.93
CA PRO A 359 18.61 -0.34 -7.79
C PRO A 359 19.04 0.96 -8.47
N VAL A 360 18.55 1.19 -9.68
CA VAL A 360 18.67 2.49 -10.36
C VAL A 360 17.45 3.38 -10.14
N ALA A 361 16.30 2.80 -9.81
CA ALA A 361 15.07 3.53 -9.60
C ALA A 361 14.06 2.75 -8.76
N VAL A 362 13.23 3.48 -8.03
CA VAL A 362 12.11 2.94 -7.25
C VAL A 362 10.90 3.86 -7.42
N LEU A 363 9.74 3.29 -7.74
CA LEU A 363 8.47 4.00 -7.76
C LEU A 363 7.39 3.12 -7.14
N SER A 364 6.83 3.56 -6.02
CA SER A 364 5.87 2.80 -5.23
C SER A 364 6.39 1.39 -4.85
N ASP A 365 5.89 0.37 -5.52
CA ASP A 365 6.18 -1.06 -5.36
C ASP A 365 7.05 -1.65 -6.48
N CYS A 366 7.41 -0.82 -7.47
CA CYS A 366 8.32 -1.16 -8.56
C CYS A 366 9.76 -0.76 -8.24
N VAL A 367 10.71 -1.66 -8.51
CA VAL A 367 12.15 -1.43 -8.40
C VAL A 367 12.83 -1.83 -9.70
N VAL A 368 13.70 -0.97 -10.22
CA VAL A 368 14.45 -1.22 -11.47
C VAL A 368 15.91 -1.51 -11.15
N TYR A 369 16.42 -2.61 -11.71
CA TYR A 369 17.84 -2.99 -11.67
C TYR A 369 18.41 -3.05 -13.09
N LEU A 370 19.71 -2.83 -13.21
CA LEU A 370 20.43 -3.11 -14.45
C LEU A 370 20.75 -4.60 -14.54
N SER A 371 20.77 -5.14 -15.76
CA SER A 371 20.93 -6.57 -15.98
C SER A 371 21.59 -6.89 -17.33
N ASP A 372 22.30 -8.02 -17.39
CA ASP A 372 22.86 -8.58 -18.61
C ASP A 372 21.81 -9.16 -19.56
N GLY A 373 20.60 -9.40 -19.06
CA GLY A 373 19.50 -9.96 -19.84
C GLY A 373 18.14 -9.32 -19.52
N PRO A 374 17.11 -9.66 -20.31
CA PRO A 374 15.83 -8.98 -20.26
C PRO A 374 14.91 -9.47 -19.14
N SER A 375 15.33 -10.39 -18.28
CA SER A 375 14.46 -11.07 -17.31
C SER A 375 14.93 -10.86 -15.87
N PRO A 376 14.03 -10.87 -14.87
CA PRO A 376 14.44 -10.91 -13.48
C PRO A 376 15.30 -12.13 -13.13
N LEU A 377 15.26 -13.20 -13.92
CA LEU A 377 16.14 -14.36 -13.76
C LEU A 377 17.62 -14.01 -14.01
N ASP A 378 17.89 -12.97 -14.78
CA ASP A 378 19.24 -12.60 -15.22
C ASP A 378 19.99 -11.77 -14.16
N PHE A 379 19.29 -11.28 -13.13
CA PHE A 379 19.93 -10.53 -12.03
C PHE A 379 19.53 -10.97 -10.63
N LEU A 380 18.38 -11.63 -10.42
CA LEU A 380 17.97 -11.98 -9.05
C LEU A 380 18.94 -13.00 -8.43
N PRO A 381 19.57 -12.66 -7.30
CA PRO A 381 20.61 -13.50 -6.73
C PRO A 381 20.03 -14.77 -6.11
N HIS A 382 20.79 -15.85 -6.24
CA HIS A 382 20.51 -17.14 -5.61
C HIS A 382 21.63 -17.50 -4.64
N THR A 383 21.29 -18.28 -3.62
CA THR A 383 22.25 -18.90 -2.72
C THR A 383 23.07 -19.97 -3.45
N PRO A 384 24.21 -20.43 -2.90
CA PRO A 384 25.00 -21.51 -3.50
C PRO A 384 24.22 -22.82 -3.72
N ASP A 385 23.18 -23.10 -2.94
CA ASP A 385 22.26 -24.23 -3.11
C ASP A 385 21.10 -23.96 -4.09
N GLY A 386 21.16 -22.85 -4.84
CA GLY A 386 20.22 -22.51 -5.91
C GLY A 386 18.86 -21.98 -5.42
N LYS A 387 18.73 -21.60 -4.13
CA LYS A 387 17.50 -21.01 -3.61
C LYS A 387 17.50 -19.48 -3.76
N PRO A 388 16.33 -18.83 -3.84
CA PRO A 388 16.28 -17.37 -3.83
C PRO A 388 16.97 -16.79 -2.57
N LEU A 389 17.65 -15.65 -2.73
CA LEU A 389 18.36 -14.98 -1.63
C LEU A 389 17.43 -14.74 -0.41
N PRO A 390 17.77 -15.27 0.79
CA PRO A 390 17.00 -15.04 2.00
C PRO A 390 16.87 -13.55 2.34
N GLY A 391 15.63 -13.09 2.54
CA GLY A 391 15.33 -11.69 2.83
C GLY A 391 15.30 -10.76 1.61
N GLY A 392 15.75 -11.23 0.44
CA GLY A 392 15.68 -10.48 -0.81
C GLY A 392 14.31 -10.52 -1.50
N PHE A 393 14.31 -10.13 -2.77
CA PHE A 393 13.17 -10.33 -3.67
C PHE A 393 13.07 -11.79 -4.10
N ARG A 394 11.83 -12.27 -4.25
CA ARG A 394 11.54 -13.64 -4.69
C ARG A 394 10.43 -13.59 -5.72
N LEU A 395 10.66 -14.19 -6.89
CA LEU A 395 9.62 -14.36 -7.90
C LEU A 395 8.50 -15.27 -7.38
N GLY A 396 7.27 -14.86 -7.63
CA GLY A 396 6.09 -15.66 -7.34
C GLY A 396 4.84 -14.82 -7.16
N VAL A 397 3.69 -15.50 -7.15
CA VAL A 397 2.38 -14.85 -7.14
C VAL A 397 1.95 -14.30 -5.78
N SER A 398 2.46 -14.84 -4.68
CA SER A 398 1.95 -14.49 -3.34
C SER A 398 2.20 -13.01 -2.97
N PRO A 399 1.32 -12.37 -2.17
CA PRO A 399 1.57 -11.01 -1.71
C PRO A 399 2.93 -10.84 -1.02
N GLY A 400 3.67 -9.80 -1.39
CA GLY A 400 5.05 -9.54 -0.94
C GLY A 400 6.16 -10.25 -1.74
N MET A 401 5.80 -11.12 -2.69
CA MET A 401 6.70 -11.62 -3.74
C MET A 401 6.66 -10.68 -4.96
N VAL A 402 7.58 -10.85 -5.90
CA VAL A 402 7.69 -9.99 -7.09
C VAL A 402 7.25 -10.68 -8.37
N LYS A 403 6.77 -9.87 -9.31
CA LYS A 403 6.59 -10.20 -10.73
C LYS A 403 7.52 -9.35 -11.59
N HIS A 404 7.72 -9.77 -12.83
CA HIS A 404 8.30 -8.92 -13.86
C HIS A 404 7.29 -7.84 -14.25
N GLU A 405 7.68 -6.57 -14.16
CA GLU A 405 6.83 -5.45 -14.58
C GLU A 405 7.12 -5.00 -16.01
N GLY A 406 8.39 -5.00 -16.39
CA GLY A 406 8.82 -4.62 -17.74
C GLY A 406 10.33 -4.62 -17.89
N THR A 407 10.77 -4.49 -19.14
CA THR A 407 12.19 -4.44 -19.50
C THR A 407 12.35 -3.42 -20.61
N GLN A 408 13.45 -2.66 -20.52
CA GLN A 408 13.90 -1.73 -21.54
C GLN A 408 15.41 -1.86 -21.73
N GLU A 409 15.94 -1.26 -22.79
CA GLU A 409 17.38 -1.15 -23.02
C GLU A 409 18.05 -0.29 -21.93
N PHE A 410 19.30 -0.61 -21.57
CA PHE A 410 20.09 0.18 -20.61
C PHE A 410 20.17 1.66 -21.02
N LEU A 411 20.45 1.94 -22.29
CA LEU A 411 20.60 3.32 -22.79
C LEU A 411 19.33 4.15 -22.60
N TRP A 412 18.15 3.52 -22.66
CA TRP A 412 16.89 4.19 -22.37
C TRP A 412 16.79 4.60 -20.91
N ALA A 413 17.19 3.71 -19.98
CA ALA A 413 17.15 4.01 -18.55
C ALA A 413 18.17 5.09 -18.20
N ALA A 414 19.39 5.02 -18.73
CA ALA A 414 20.43 6.03 -18.53
C ALA A 414 19.96 7.43 -18.98
N GLN A 415 19.34 7.54 -20.17
CA GLN A 415 18.78 8.80 -20.66
C GLN A 415 17.69 9.39 -19.74
N LEU A 416 16.84 8.54 -19.16
CA LEU A 416 15.82 9.00 -18.21
C LEU A 416 16.46 9.47 -16.91
N LEU A 417 17.45 8.75 -16.38
CA LEU A 417 18.15 9.15 -15.16
C LEU A 417 18.86 10.50 -15.35
N ASP A 418 19.56 10.70 -16.47
CA ASP A 418 20.21 11.99 -16.81
C ASP A 418 19.21 13.14 -16.95
N ALA A 419 17.99 12.85 -17.41
CA ALA A 419 16.91 13.82 -17.51
C ALA A 419 16.16 14.07 -16.17
N GLY A 420 16.55 13.38 -15.10
CA GLY A 420 15.86 13.45 -13.80
C GLY A 420 14.48 12.81 -13.81
N HIS A 421 14.25 11.81 -14.67
CA HIS A 421 12.99 11.10 -14.82
C HIS A 421 13.12 9.67 -14.28
N ASN A 422 12.09 9.22 -13.56
CA ASN A 422 12.06 7.89 -12.96
C ASN A 422 11.77 6.79 -14.00
N PRO A 423 12.73 5.91 -14.35
CA PRO A 423 12.52 4.82 -15.31
C PRO A 423 11.40 3.86 -14.91
N ALA A 424 11.16 3.67 -13.60
CA ALA A 424 10.11 2.77 -13.14
C ALA A 424 8.72 3.19 -13.65
N ARG A 425 8.50 4.48 -13.91
CA ARG A 425 7.24 5.01 -14.46
C ARG A 425 6.89 4.50 -15.85
N HIS A 426 7.88 4.10 -16.64
CA HIS A 426 7.69 3.78 -18.06
C HIS A 426 8.26 2.40 -18.43
N ILE A 427 8.67 1.60 -17.44
CA ILE A 427 9.40 0.35 -17.66
C ILE A 427 8.61 -0.68 -18.49
N LYS A 428 7.28 -0.62 -18.42
CA LYS A 428 6.34 -1.48 -19.15
C LYS A 428 6.08 -1.05 -20.61
N GLY A 429 6.62 0.10 -21.02
CA GLY A 429 6.35 0.71 -22.34
C GLY A 429 5.09 1.58 -22.40
N THR A 430 4.39 1.76 -21.28
CA THR A 430 3.26 2.69 -21.08
C THR A 430 3.45 3.47 -19.78
N ASP A 431 2.80 4.63 -19.60
CA ASP A 431 2.89 5.41 -18.35
C ASP A 431 2.18 4.65 -17.20
N ALA A 432 2.96 4.18 -16.22
CA ALA A 432 2.51 3.55 -14.99
C ALA A 432 1.44 4.36 -14.25
N ALA A 433 1.52 5.70 -14.30
CA ALA A 433 0.54 6.58 -13.68
C ALA A 433 -0.85 6.51 -14.36
N LEU A 434 -0.91 6.12 -15.65
CA LEU A 434 -2.15 5.91 -16.39
C LEU A 434 -2.76 4.53 -16.14
N ASP A 435 -1.91 3.52 -15.87
CA ASP A 435 -2.32 2.18 -15.44
C ASP A 435 -2.76 2.14 -13.95
N GLY A 436 -2.61 3.26 -13.24
CA GLY A 436 -3.01 3.39 -11.85
C GLY A 436 -2.03 2.75 -10.88
N GLU A 437 -0.72 2.86 -11.12
CA GLU A 437 0.36 2.67 -10.13
C GLU A 437 0.49 3.85 -9.15
#